data_AF-V6DGZ3-F1
#
_entry.id   AF-V6DGZ3-F1
#
_cell.length_a   1.000
_cell.length_b   1.000
_cell.length_c   1.000
_cell.angle_alpha   90.00
_cell.angle_beta   90.00
_cell.angle_gamma   90.00
#
_symmetry.space_group_name_H-M   'P 1'
#
loop_
_entity.id
_entity.type
_entity.pdbx_description
1 polymer ?
#
loop_
_entity_poly.entity_id
_entity_poly.type
_entity_poly.pdbx_seq_one_letter_code
_entity_poly.pdbx_strand_id
1 'polypeptide(L)'
;MALSDILGGTPARTQQFQRLTQPQQQLQNQSIQQILSLLQNPRTGADQGFAPIEQQARNQFTTQTVPSLAERFTAMGGGQNSSAFQGALGNAASGLEQGLAGLRSQYGIQQQNMNQNTLSSLLGLATQPSFENVYFPRQPGFLESTGSGLSQGLGTILPLLLGGATGSTGGGLMALLKLFGGS
;
A
#
# COMPACT_ATOMS: atom_id res chain seq x y z
N MET A 1 12.18 -20.51 31.61
CA MET A 1 12.25 -21.79 30.89
C MET A 1 12.53 -22.86 31.93
N ALA A 2 11.64 -23.82 32.12
CA ALA A 2 11.81 -24.85 33.14
C ALA A 2 12.58 -26.04 32.55
N LEU A 3 13.41 -26.70 33.36
CA LEU A 3 14.15 -27.93 32.97
C LEU A 3 13.21 -29.06 32.51
N SER A 4 11.95 -29.05 32.96
CA SER A 4 10.88 -29.97 32.51
C SER A 4 10.52 -29.80 31.03
N ASP A 5 10.61 -28.57 30.49
CA ASP A 5 10.22 -28.26 29.11
C ASP A 5 11.25 -28.78 28.09
N ILE A 6 12.51 -28.89 28.50
CA ILE A 6 13.62 -29.38 27.67
C ILE A 6 13.56 -30.92 27.54
N LEU A 7 13.08 -31.60 28.58
CA LEU A 7 12.96 -33.07 28.65
C LEU A 7 11.67 -33.60 28.03
N GLY A 8 10.53 -32.95 28.30
CA GLY A 8 9.20 -33.38 27.87
C GLY A 8 8.73 -32.81 26.53
N GLY A 9 9.52 -31.91 25.92
CA GLY A 9 9.09 -31.17 24.73
C GLY A 9 8.12 -30.03 25.06
N THR A 10 7.88 -29.17 24.08
CA THR A 10 6.92 -28.06 24.23
C THR A 10 5.57 -28.45 23.62
N PRO A 11 4.46 -28.32 24.36
CA PRO A 11 3.14 -28.59 23.79
C PRO A 11 2.83 -27.59 22.68
N ALA A 12 2.09 -28.02 21.66
CA ALA A 12 1.65 -27.13 20.58
C ALA A 12 0.86 -25.96 21.18
N ARG A 13 1.23 -24.74 20.80
CA ARG A 13 0.53 -23.52 21.22
C ARG A 13 0.12 -22.76 19.98
N THR A 14 -1.14 -22.36 19.95
CA THR A 14 -1.61 -21.35 19.00
C THR A 14 -1.47 -20.02 19.71
N GLN A 15 -0.56 -19.17 19.24
CA GLN A 15 -0.46 -17.80 19.75
C GLN A 15 -1.11 -16.88 18.72
N GLN A 16 -2.12 -16.14 19.18
CA GLN A 16 -2.81 -15.15 18.37
C GLN A 16 -2.06 -13.84 18.51
N PHE A 17 -1.36 -13.42 17.45
CA PHE A 17 -0.66 -12.14 17.46
C PHE A 17 -1.59 -11.06 16.92
N GLN A 18 -1.73 -9.96 17.66
CA GLN A 18 -2.27 -8.72 17.09
C GLN A 18 -1.18 -8.13 16.19
N ARG A 19 -1.35 -8.22 14.87
CA ARG A 19 -0.37 -7.69 13.89
C ARG A 19 -0.26 -6.16 13.93
N LEU A 20 -1.25 -5.46 14.47
CA LEU A 20 -1.21 -4.00 14.61
C LEU A 20 -0.33 -3.61 15.79
N THR A 21 0.85 -3.10 15.50
CA THR A 21 1.68 -2.40 16.49
C THR A 21 0.98 -1.11 16.94
N GLN A 22 1.05 -0.74 18.22
CA GLN A 22 0.53 0.52 18.80
C GLN A 22 0.70 1.78 17.90
N PRO A 23 1.88 2.04 17.28
CA PRO A 23 2.04 3.17 16.38
C PRO A 23 1.18 3.08 15.09
N GLN A 24 0.87 1.88 14.61
CA GLN A 24 0.05 1.68 13.42
C GLN A 24 -1.45 1.95 13.68
N GLN A 25 -1.94 1.68 14.90
CA GLN A 25 -3.30 2.04 15.31
C GLN A 25 -3.52 3.56 15.37
N GLN A 26 -2.50 4.33 15.77
CA GLN A 26 -2.61 5.80 15.80
C GLN A 26 -2.70 6.41 14.39
N LEU A 27 -1.91 5.91 13.45
CA LEU A 27 -1.98 6.29 12.03
C LEU A 27 -3.32 5.91 11.40
N GLN A 28 -3.87 4.75 11.78
CA GLN A 28 -5.19 4.32 11.33
C GLN A 28 -6.30 5.25 11.88
N ASN A 29 -6.27 5.60 13.17
CA ASN A 29 -7.26 6.52 13.75
C ASN A 29 -7.18 7.93 13.16
N GLN A 30 -5.98 8.44 12.87
CA GLN A 30 -5.82 9.74 12.21
C GLN A 30 -6.37 9.75 10.78
N SER A 31 -6.08 8.71 10.00
CA SER A 31 -6.59 8.61 8.62
C SER A 31 -8.11 8.48 8.60
N ILE A 32 -8.69 7.68 9.49
CA ILE A 32 -10.16 7.54 9.64
C ILE A 32 -10.81 8.89 9.99
N GLN A 33 -10.24 9.68 10.90
CA GLN A 33 -10.80 11.00 11.27
C GLN A 33 -10.77 12.00 10.11
N GLN A 34 -9.68 12.03 9.33
CA GLN A 34 -9.60 12.86 8.12
C GLN A 34 -10.64 12.45 7.08
N ILE A 35 -10.82 11.15 6.87
CA ILE A 35 -11.79 10.62 5.92
C ILE A 35 -13.22 10.88 6.38
N LEU A 36 -13.50 10.71 7.68
CA LEU A 36 -14.82 10.98 8.24
C LEU A 36 -15.18 12.48 8.10
N SER A 37 -14.20 13.36 8.21
CA SER A 37 -14.37 14.80 7.98
C SER A 37 -14.66 15.11 6.50
N LEU A 38 -14.00 14.42 5.57
CA LEU A 38 -14.27 14.51 4.12
C LEU A 38 -15.64 13.91 3.76
N LEU A 39 -16.09 12.87 4.46
CA LEU A 39 -17.39 12.22 4.23
C LEU A 39 -18.57 13.00 4.80
N GLN A 40 -18.38 13.67 5.95
CA GLN A 40 -19.38 14.56 6.54
C GLN A 40 -19.57 15.84 5.71
N ASN A 41 -18.53 16.27 4.99
CA ASN A 41 -18.58 17.51 4.23
C ASN A 41 -17.95 17.37 2.83
N PRO A 42 -18.53 16.53 1.94
CA PRO A 42 -17.96 16.22 0.63
C PRO A 42 -17.96 17.43 -0.33
N ARG A 43 -18.80 18.45 -0.07
CA ARG A 43 -18.89 19.66 -0.89
C ARG A 43 -17.83 20.72 -0.55
N THR A 44 -17.31 20.76 0.67
CA THR A 44 -16.42 21.85 1.08
C THR A 44 -14.96 21.64 0.68
N GLY A 45 -14.53 20.40 0.43
CA GLY A 45 -13.13 20.10 0.10
C GLY A 45 -12.67 20.65 -1.26
N ALA A 46 -13.53 20.61 -2.28
CA ALA A 46 -13.17 21.02 -3.64
C ALA A 46 -13.14 22.55 -3.77
N ASP A 47 -14.09 23.23 -3.14
CA ASP A 47 -14.21 24.68 -3.18
C ASP A 47 -13.17 25.38 -2.28
N GLN A 48 -12.86 24.83 -1.10
CA GLN A 48 -11.85 25.43 -0.22
C GLN A 48 -10.41 25.26 -0.74
N GLY A 49 -10.11 24.16 -1.43
CA GLY A 49 -8.76 23.92 -1.98
C GLY A 49 -8.46 24.72 -3.25
N PHE A 50 -9.48 25.03 -4.06
CA PHE A 50 -9.31 25.73 -5.33
C PHE A 50 -9.32 27.26 -5.21
N ALA A 51 -10.00 27.81 -4.20
CA ALA A 51 -10.07 29.25 -3.94
C ALA A 51 -8.71 29.99 -4.01
N PRO A 52 -7.61 29.52 -3.37
CA PRO A 52 -6.31 30.20 -3.48
C PRO A 52 -5.71 30.18 -4.90
N ILE A 53 -5.94 29.11 -5.67
CA ILE A 53 -5.49 28.99 -7.06
C ILE A 53 -6.22 30.00 -7.94
N GLU A 54 -7.54 30.09 -7.77
CA GLU A 54 -8.38 31.06 -8.45
C GLU A 54 -7.93 32.49 -8.14
N GLN A 55 -7.69 32.78 -6.86
CA GLN A 55 -7.30 34.10 -6.41
C GLN A 55 -5.91 34.50 -6.91
N GLN A 56 -4.96 33.56 -6.96
CA GLN A 56 -3.64 33.79 -7.56
C GLN A 56 -3.75 34.12 -9.06
N ALA A 57 -4.58 33.38 -9.80
CA ALA A 57 -4.78 33.63 -11.23
C ALA A 57 -5.43 35.00 -11.48
N ARG A 58 -6.45 35.36 -10.70
CA ARG A 58 -7.07 36.70 -10.73
C ARG A 58 -6.07 37.80 -10.41
N ASN A 59 -5.21 37.59 -9.40
CA ASN A 59 -4.16 38.55 -9.05
C ASN A 59 -3.15 38.73 -10.19
N GLN A 60 -2.68 37.63 -10.81
CA GLN A 60 -1.78 37.71 -11.97
C GLN A 60 -2.42 38.41 -13.16
N PHE A 61 -3.70 38.13 -13.43
CA PHE A 61 -4.44 38.82 -14.48
C PHE A 61 -4.45 40.33 -14.24
N THR A 62 -4.82 40.74 -13.03
CA THR A 62 -4.93 42.16 -12.66
C THR A 62 -3.58 42.87 -12.61
N THR A 63 -2.51 42.19 -12.18
CA THR A 63 -1.17 42.77 -12.00
C THR A 63 -0.29 42.70 -13.25
N GLN A 64 -0.52 41.75 -14.16
CA GLN A 64 0.33 41.53 -15.33
C GLN A 64 -0.44 41.67 -16.65
N THR A 65 -1.62 41.07 -16.75
CA THR A 65 -2.38 41.03 -18.02
C THR A 65 -3.04 42.38 -18.30
N VAL A 66 -3.68 42.99 -17.30
CA VAL A 66 -4.33 44.30 -17.48
C VAL A 66 -3.30 45.39 -17.82
N PRO A 67 -2.17 45.54 -17.11
CA PRO A 67 -1.16 46.54 -17.45
C PRO A 67 -0.50 46.27 -18.80
N SER A 68 -0.17 45.02 -19.12
CA SER A 68 0.45 44.70 -20.42
C SER A 68 -0.49 44.94 -21.61
N LEU A 69 -1.81 44.72 -21.44
CA LEU A 69 -2.81 45.15 -22.43
C LEU A 69 -2.84 46.68 -22.54
N ALA A 70 -2.84 47.38 -21.41
CA ALA A 70 -2.86 48.84 -21.39
C ALA A 70 -1.62 49.44 -22.06
N GLU A 71 -0.43 48.89 -21.80
CA GLU A 71 0.84 49.29 -22.42
C GLU A 71 0.82 49.09 -23.94
N ARG A 72 0.31 47.94 -24.41
CA ARG A 72 0.21 47.66 -25.85
C ARG A 72 -0.73 48.65 -26.56
N PHE A 73 -1.88 48.93 -25.97
CA PHE A 73 -2.83 49.90 -26.54
C PHE A 73 -2.28 51.32 -26.48
N THR A 74 -1.66 51.70 -25.37
CA THR A 74 -1.00 53.00 -25.22
C THR A 74 0.14 53.16 -26.24
N ALA A 75 0.93 52.10 -26.48
CA ALA A 75 1.99 52.08 -27.49
C ALA A 75 1.46 52.17 -28.93
N MET A 76 0.23 51.69 -29.19
CA MET A 76 -0.47 51.86 -30.46
C MET A 76 -1.18 53.21 -30.60
N GLY A 77 -1.00 54.12 -29.63
CA GLY A 77 -1.65 55.44 -29.61
C GLY A 77 -3.13 55.39 -29.20
N GLY A 78 -3.64 54.23 -28.78
CA GLY A 78 -4.99 54.03 -28.26
C GLY A 78 -5.02 54.22 -26.74
N GLY A 79 -5.79 55.19 -26.26
CA GLY A 79 -5.99 55.36 -24.82
C GLY A 79 -6.76 54.20 -24.17
N GLN A 80 -6.68 54.11 -22.84
CA GLN A 80 -7.44 53.15 -22.01
C GLN A 80 -8.97 53.28 -22.17
N ASN A 81 -9.44 54.41 -22.71
CA ASN A 81 -10.85 54.67 -22.99
C ASN A 81 -11.31 54.13 -24.36
N SER A 82 -10.44 53.45 -25.11
CA SER A 82 -10.82 52.89 -26.41
C SER A 82 -11.77 51.69 -26.22
N SER A 83 -12.83 51.66 -27.03
CA SER A 83 -13.76 50.52 -27.09
C SER A 83 -13.04 49.21 -27.47
N ALA A 84 -11.95 49.30 -28.24
CA ALA A 84 -11.09 48.17 -28.58
C ALA A 84 -10.35 47.61 -27.35
N PHE A 85 -9.85 48.46 -26.44
CA PHE A 85 -9.24 48.01 -25.19
C PHE A 85 -10.25 47.29 -24.30
N GLN A 86 -11.46 47.83 -24.16
CA GLN A 86 -12.54 47.19 -23.39
C GLN A 86 -12.91 45.82 -23.98
N GLY A 87 -12.98 45.71 -25.32
CA GLY A 87 -13.20 44.44 -26.00
C GLY A 87 -12.07 43.44 -25.76
N ALA A 88 -10.81 43.88 -25.85
CA ALA A 88 -9.65 43.04 -25.59
C ALA A 88 -9.58 42.54 -24.14
N LEU A 89 -9.88 43.43 -23.17
CA LEU A 89 -9.97 43.11 -21.75
C LEU A 89 -11.07 42.08 -21.48
N GLY A 90 -12.26 42.27 -22.07
CA GLY A 90 -13.38 41.35 -21.93
C GLY A 90 -13.07 39.96 -22.48
N ASN A 91 -12.43 39.88 -23.65
CA ASN A 91 -11.98 38.62 -24.24
C ASN A 91 -10.93 37.92 -23.35
N ALA A 92 -9.98 38.68 -22.82
CA ALA A 92 -8.95 38.14 -21.93
C ALA A 92 -9.54 37.63 -20.61
N ALA A 93 -10.49 38.36 -20.02
CA ALA A 93 -11.21 37.95 -18.81
C ALA A 93 -12.04 36.69 -19.06
N SER A 94 -12.79 36.61 -20.16
CA SER A 94 -13.54 35.41 -20.53
C SER A 94 -12.62 34.19 -20.71
N GLY A 95 -11.44 34.38 -21.31
CA GLY A 95 -10.44 33.32 -21.44
C GLY A 95 -9.90 32.84 -20.09
N LEU A 96 -9.65 33.76 -19.16
CA LEU A 96 -9.23 33.42 -17.79
C LEU A 96 -10.30 32.58 -17.08
N GLU A 97 -11.57 33.01 -17.11
CA GLU A 97 -12.67 32.30 -16.46
C GLU A 97 -12.89 30.90 -17.06
N GLN A 98 -12.79 30.76 -18.39
CA GLN A 98 -12.85 29.45 -19.04
C GLN A 98 -11.69 28.54 -18.62
N GLY A 99 -10.47 29.10 -18.53
CA GLY A 99 -9.30 28.37 -18.04
C GLY A 99 -9.46 27.92 -16.59
N LEU A 100 -9.94 28.81 -15.72
CA LEU A 100 -10.22 28.51 -14.31
C LEU A 100 -11.33 27.48 -14.14
N ALA A 101 -12.41 27.55 -14.92
CA ALA A 101 -13.47 26.56 -14.91
C ALA A 101 -12.97 25.17 -15.33
N GLY A 102 -12.11 25.10 -16.36
CA GLY A 102 -11.45 23.86 -16.78
C GLY A 102 -10.56 23.27 -15.69
N LEU A 103 -9.75 24.12 -15.05
CA LEU A 103 -8.89 23.74 -13.93
C LEU A 103 -9.70 23.28 -12.71
N ARG A 104 -10.79 23.97 -12.37
CA ARG A 104 -11.70 23.60 -11.27
C ARG A 104 -12.35 22.26 -11.52
N SER A 105 -12.77 21.99 -12.76
CA SER A 105 -13.32 20.68 -13.16
C SER A 105 -12.30 19.56 -12.99
N GLN A 106 -11.07 19.75 -13.48
CA GLN A 106 -9.99 18.77 -13.30
C GLN A 106 -9.64 18.54 -11.82
N TYR A 107 -9.56 19.62 -11.03
CA TYR A 107 -9.26 19.54 -9.60
C TYR A 107 -10.36 18.80 -8.83
N GLY A 108 -11.63 19.07 -9.15
CA GLY A 108 -12.77 18.36 -8.58
C GLY A 108 -12.72 16.85 -8.87
N ILE A 109 -12.43 16.47 -10.13
CA ILE A 109 -12.29 15.06 -10.53
C ILE A 109 -11.10 14.40 -9.80
N GLN A 110 -9.95 15.07 -9.71
CA GLN A 110 -8.77 14.55 -9.02
C GLN A 110 -9.06 14.30 -7.54
N GLN A 111 -9.73 15.25 -6.88
CA GLN A 111 -10.09 15.12 -5.47
C GLN A 111 -11.10 13.99 -5.25
N GLN A 112 -12.08 13.84 -6.14
CA GLN A 112 -13.03 12.73 -6.10
C GLN A 112 -12.35 11.36 -6.27
N ASN A 113 -11.39 11.25 -7.19
CA ASN A 113 -10.60 10.03 -7.40
C ASN A 113 -9.74 9.70 -6.18
N MET A 114 -9.14 10.71 -5.56
CA MET A 114 -8.36 10.52 -4.35
C MET A 114 -9.24 9.99 -3.22
N ASN A 115 -10.42 10.57 -3.03
CA ASN A 115 -11.38 10.13 -2.01
C ASN A 115 -11.87 8.68 -2.25
N GLN A 116 -12.14 8.31 -3.51
CA GLN A 116 -12.48 6.92 -3.87
C GLN A 116 -11.33 5.94 -3.61
N ASN A 117 -10.09 6.33 -3.92
CA ASN A 117 -8.92 5.47 -3.68
C ASN A 117 -8.72 5.28 -2.17
N THR A 118 -8.84 6.35 -1.39
CA THR A 118 -8.75 6.29 0.07
C THR A 118 -9.86 5.41 0.66
N LEU A 119 -11.10 5.55 0.17
CA LEU A 119 -12.22 4.71 0.59
C LEU A 119 -11.99 3.23 0.24
N SER A 120 -11.46 2.95 -0.95
CA SER A 120 -11.13 1.59 -1.41
C SER A 120 -10.01 0.97 -0.57
N SER A 121 -9.01 1.76 -0.19
CA SER A 121 -7.92 1.35 0.71
C SER A 121 -8.45 1.03 2.11
N LEU A 122 -9.35 1.86 2.64
CA LEU A 122 -10.03 1.59 3.91
C LEU A 122 -10.86 0.32 3.87
N LEU A 123 -11.61 0.11 2.79
CA LEU A 123 -12.44 -1.09 2.63
C LEU A 123 -11.54 -2.34 2.57
N GLY A 124 -10.42 -2.27 1.85
CA GLY A 124 -9.41 -3.32 1.83
C GLY A 124 -8.83 -3.62 3.21
N LEU A 125 -8.51 -2.58 3.98
CA LEU A 125 -7.99 -2.70 5.35
C LEU A 125 -9.05 -3.25 6.33
N ALA A 126 -10.31 -2.87 6.16
CA ALA A 126 -11.44 -3.37 6.96
C ALA A 126 -11.73 -4.85 6.67
N THR A 127 -11.45 -5.31 5.45
CA THR A 127 -11.58 -6.74 5.08
C THR A 127 -10.36 -7.58 5.46
N GLN A 128 -9.23 -6.97 5.87
CA GLN A 128 -8.09 -7.74 6.34
C GLN A 128 -8.36 -8.26 7.77
N PRO A 129 -8.25 -9.58 8.00
CA PRO A 129 -8.36 -10.13 9.34
C PRO A 129 -7.24 -9.57 10.22
N SER A 130 -7.62 -8.86 11.29
CA SER A 130 -6.72 -8.22 12.26
C SER A 130 -5.97 -9.20 13.17
N PHE A 131 -6.29 -10.49 13.04
CA PHE A 131 -5.71 -11.57 13.84
C PHE A 131 -5.09 -12.61 12.92
N GLU A 132 -3.82 -12.91 13.17
CA GLU A 132 -3.15 -14.06 12.57
C GLU A 132 -2.94 -15.12 13.65
N ASN A 133 -3.55 -16.29 13.46
CA ASN A 133 -3.29 -17.45 14.30
C ASN A 133 -2.06 -18.15 13.77
N VAL A 134 -0.92 -17.95 14.42
CA VAL A 134 0.29 -18.70 14.10
C VAL A 134 0.27 -19.99 14.93
N TYR A 135 0.16 -21.11 14.22
CA TYR A 135 0.27 -22.43 14.80
C TYR A 135 1.75 -22.78 14.96
N PHE A 136 2.23 -22.88 16.20
CA PHE A 136 3.56 -23.39 16.47
C PHE A 136 3.49 -24.92 16.62
N PRO A 137 4.04 -25.70 15.67
CA PRO A 137 4.07 -27.14 15.81
C PRO A 137 4.91 -27.52 17.04
N ARG A 138 4.51 -28.58 17.74
CA ARG A 138 5.25 -29.12 18.88
C ARG A 138 6.70 -29.35 18.48
N GLN A 139 7.64 -28.88 19.28
CA GLN A 139 9.04 -29.25 19.12
C GLN A 139 9.29 -30.49 20.00
N PRO A 140 9.59 -31.66 19.39
CA PRO A 140 9.90 -32.86 20.15
C PRO A 140 11.11 -32.59 21.04
N GLY A 141 11.00 -32.98 22.31
CA GLY A 141 12.09 -32.82 23.28
C GLY A 141 13.31 -33.67 22.89
N PHE A 142 14.47 -33.35 23.46
CA PHE A 142 15.73 -34.06 23.17
C PHE A 142 15.63 -35.57 23.43
N LEU A 143 14.83 -35.98 24.42
CA LEU A 143 14.61 -37.37 24.77
C LEU A 143 13.72 -38.11 23.75
N GLU A 144 12.77 -37.39 23.14
CA GLU A 144 11.87 -37.90 22.10
C GLU A 144 12.63 -38.06 20.77
N SER A 145 13.47 -37.07 20.41
CA SER A 145 14.33 -37.15 19.21
C SER A 145 15.41 -38.23 19.32
N THR A 146 15.94 -38.45 20.52
CA THR A 146 16.97 -39.48 20.76
C THR A 146 16.33 -40.87 20.90
N GLY A 147 15.13 -40.98 21.48
CA GLY A 147 14.39 -42.24 21.60
C GLY A 147 13.95 -42.82 20.25
N SER A 148 13.56 -41.97 19.29
CA SER A 148 13.25 -42.42 17.91
C SER A 148 14.50 -42.83 17.13
N GLY A 149 15.65 -42.20 17.37
CA GLY A 149 16.93 -42.58 16.74
C GLY A 149 17.53 -43.87 17.32
N LEU A 150 17.40 -44.08 18.63
CA LEU A 150 17.92 -45.25 19.31
C LEU A 150 17.09 -46.52 19.04
N SER A 151 15.77 -46.39 18.88
CA SER A 151 14.89 -47.51 18.51
C SER A 151 15.04 -47.93 17.04
N GLN A 152 15.34 -46.99 16.13
CA GLN A 152 15.70 -47.32 14.74
C GLN A 152 17.12 -47.93 14.63
N GLY A 153 18.05 -47.51 15.49
CA GLY A 153 19.37 -48.14 15.61
C GLY A 153 19.31 -49.55 16.21
N LEU A 154 18.55 -49.78 17.29
CA LEU A 154 18.49 -51.09 17.93
C LEU A 154 17.61 -52.11 17.16
N GLY A 155 16.60 -51.66 16.42
CA GLY A 155 15.79 -52.53 15.57
C GLY A 155 16.51 -53.09 14.33
N THR A 156 17.59 -52.43 13.88
CA THR A 156 18.39 -52.88 12.73
C THR A 156 19.57 -53.78 13.12
N ILE A 157 20.05 -53.69 14.38
CA ILE A 157 21.19 -54.51 14.84
C ILE A 157 20.73 -55.87 15.39
N LEU A 158 19.51 -55.97 15.96
CA LEU A 158 18.99 -57.23 16.49
C LEU A 158 18.79 -58.35 15.44
N PRO A 159 18.22 -58.12 14.24
CA PRO A 159 18.15 -59.18 13.24
C PRO A 159 19.51 -59.50 12.61
N LEU A 160 20.48 -58.57 12.66
CA LEU A 160 21.83 -58.81 12.13
C LEU A 160 22.69 -59.70 13.04
N LEU A 161 22.38 -59.73 14.35
CA LEU A 161 23.09 -60.58 15.32
C LEU A 161 22.38 -61.94 15.56
N LEU A 162 21.08 -62.04 15.26
CA LEU A 162 20.28 -63.24 15.55
C LEU A 162 19.66 -63.93 14.33
N GLY A 163 19.74 -63.34 13.14
CA GLY A 163 19.24 -63.91 11.89
C GLY A 163 20.33 -63.94 10.82
N GLY A 164 20.96 -65.10 10.63
CA GLY A 164 21.95 -65.31 9.59
C GLY A 164 21.44 -64.94 8.19
N ALA A 165 22.38 -64.44 7.39
CA ALA A 165 22.46 -64.54 5.93
C ALA A 165 21.13 -64.59 5.15
N THR A 166 20.76 -63.48 4.49
CA THR A 166 20.43 -63.46 3.05
C THR A 166 19.98 -62.06 2.59
N GLY A 167 20.56 -61.56 1.50
CA GLY A 167 19.82 -60.72 0.55
C GLY A 167 20.17 -59.24 0.46
N SER A 168 21.38 -58.92 0.03
CA SER A 168 21.65 -57.71 -0.74
C SER A 168 21.03 -57.82 -2.14
N THR A 169 20.42 -56.75 -2.67
CA THR A 169 20.54 -56.25 -4.06
C THR A 169 19.34 -55.37 -4.48
N GLY A 170 19.64 -54.20 -5.05
CA GLY A 170 18.76 -53.58 -6.05
C GLY A 170 18.37 -52.12 -5.76
N GLY A 171 19.06 -51.16 -6.38
CA GLY A 171 18.48 -49.81 -6.51
C GLY A 171 19.40 -48.62 -6.82
N GLY A 172 20.72 -48.80 -6.96
CA GLY A 172 21.67 -47.67 -6.98
C GLY A 172 22.05 -47.05 -8.33
N LEU A 173 21.50 -47.44 -9.48
CA LEU A 173 22.11 -47.11 -10.80
C LEU A 173 21.29 -46.22 -11.76
N MET A 174 20.15 -45.65 -11.36
CA MET A 174 19.26 -44.96 -12.31
C MET A 174 19.13 -43.43 -12.15
N ALA A 175 19.98 -42.76 -11.38
CA ALA A 175 19.89 -41.30 -11.21
C ALA A 175 21.07 -40.50 -11.83
N LEU A 176 22.02 -41.16 -12.50
CA LEU A 176 23.18 -40.50 -13.14
C LEU A 176 22.95 -40.07 -14.61
N LEU A 177 21.78 -40.34 -15.20
CA LEU A 177 21.56 -40.14 -16.65
C LEU A 177 20.60 -38.99 -17.03
N LYS A 178 20.24 -38.08 -16.12
CA LYS A 178 19.43 -36.89 -16.45
C LYS A 178 20.22 -35.57 -16.55
N LEU A 179 21.55 -35.62 -16.56
CA LEU A 179 22.41 -34.43 -16.59
C LEU A 179 22.83 -33.95 -18.00
N PHE A 180 22.42 -34.58 -19.12
CA PHE A 180 23.01 -34.27 -20.44
C PHE A 180 22.08 -34.15 -21.66
N GLY A 181 20.77 -33.96 -21.50
CA GLY A 181 19.85 -33.91 -22.65
C GLY A 181 19.10 -32.59 -22.82
N GLY A 182 19.80 -31.50 -23.10
CA GLY A 182 19.19 -30.21 -23.49
C GLY A 182 19.45 -29.90 -24.96
N SER A 183 18.37 -29.77 -25.74
CA SER A 183 18.20 -28.97 -26.97
C SER A 183 16.72 -29.01 -27.34
#